data_AF-A0A9P1HAG4-F1
#
_entry.id   AF-A0A9P1HAG4-F1
#
_cell.length_a   1.000
_cell.length_b   1.000
_cell.length_c   1.000
_cell.angle_alpha   90.00
_cell.angle_beta   90.00
_cell.angle_gamma   90.00
#
_symmetry.space_group_name_H-M   'P 1'
#
loop_
_entity.id
_entity.type
_entity.pdbx_description
1 polymer ?
#
loop_
_entity_poly.entity_id
_entity_poly.type
_entity_poly.pdbx_seq_one_letter_code
_entity_poly.pdbx_strand_id
1 'polypeptide(L)'
;MARLKKKGQAGAAKNYITRNQAIRKLQLTLPDFRKLCIWKGIYPREPRNRRKANKSATESTTFYYTKDIQYLLHEPILDKFREQKALEKKISRALGRGDFGDAKRLEVNAARPEKTGKSHYTLDHVIRERYPTFVDALRDLDDCLSMLSLFASLPSTSSVPAKMIARCERLCLEFQHYLIESQSLRKSFLSIKGIYYQANIMGEDIMWIVPYKFKQNLSGDIDFRIMGTFVEFYMTLLGFVNFRLYTSRGLRYPPKFDQAKDDEAAELAAFTLEGNTVTTEEDGAAKQITNGASEHQPDPKIQASVNKIVKELKASSSKEDEDANKSRVQIDGEEPTDALDKFEPAAPGGDVLPQPESDSNDPTSLFSNCTFFLSRETPRASIELLLRAFGCKRI
;
A
#
# COMPACT_ATOMS: atom_id res chain seq x y z
N MET A 1 -24.40 -17.10 -51.06
CA MET A 1 -24.64 -17.85 -49.80
C MET A 1 -23.33 -18.01 -49.04
N ALA A 2 -23.32 -17.82 -47.72
CA ALA A 2 -22.10 -18.00 -46.92
C ALA A 2 -21.71 -19.49 -46.85
N ARG A 3 -20.41 -19.80 -47.03
CA ARG A 3 -19.88 -21.18 -46.93
C ARG A 3 -20.18 -21.81 -45.56
N LEU A 4 -20.48 -23.11 -45.54
CA LEU A 4 -20.70 -23.88 -44.31
C LEU A 4 -19.51 -23.73 -43.35
N LYS A 5 -19.76 -23.31 -42.11
CA LYS A 5 -18.72 -23.13 -41.08
C LYS A 5 -18.29 -24.49 -40.53
N LYS A 6 -16.97 -24.74 -40.44
CA LYS A 6 -16.47 -25.97 -39.82
C LYS A 6 -16.78 -25.99 -38.31
N LYS A 7 -17.15 -27.16 -37.79
CA LYS A 7 -17.41 -27.38 -36.36
C LYS A 7 -16.18 -26.99 -35.53
N GLY A 8 -16.38 -26.21 -34.46
CA GLY A 8 -15.31 -25.77 -33.55
C GLY A 8 -14.61 -24.47 -33.94
N GLN A 9 -14.96 -23.83 -35.06
CA GLN A 9 -14.38 -22.54 -35.47
C GLN A 9 -15.18 -21.31 -34.98
N ALA A 10 -16.32 -21.52 -34.33
CA ALA A 10 -17.20 -20.46 -33.85
C ALA A 10 -17.79 -20.78 -32.47
N GLY A 11 -18.21 -19.73 -31.76
CA GLY A 11 -18.82 -19.85 -30.42
C GLY A 11 -17.81 -20.18 -29.33
N ALA A 12 -18.21 -21.02 -28.37
CA ALA A 12 -17.40 -21.35 -27.19
C ALA A 12 -16.00 -21.89 -27.54
N ALA A 13 -15.87 -22.68 -28.62
CA ALA A 13 -14.58 -23.20 -29.06
C ALA A 13 -13.58 -22.10 -29.50
N LYS A 14 -14.07 -20.95 -29.96
CA LYS A 14 -13.23 -19.79 -30.31
C LYS A 14 -12.98 -18.87 -29.11
N ASN A 15 -13.94 -18.78 -28.18
CA ASN A 15 -13.86 -17.88 -27.04
C ASN A 15 -12.94 -18.39 -25.92
N TYR A 16 -12.82 -19.71 -25.78
CA TYR A 16 -12.04 -20.32 -24.71
C TYR A 16 -10.84 -21.09 -25.26
N ILE A 17 -9.74 -21.05 -24.54
CA ILE A 17 -8.52 -21.81 -24.80
C ILE A 17 -8.13 -22.59 -23.54
N THR A 18 -7.66 -23.82 -23.70
CA THR A 18 -7.21 -24.62 -22.56
C THR A 18 -5.85 -24.12 -22.05
N ARG A 19 -5.55 -24.30 -20.76
CA ARG A 19 -4.25 -23.94 -20.16
C ARG A 19 -3.06 -24.45 -20.99
N ASN A 20 -3.09 -25.73 -21.41
CA ASN A 20 -1.99 -26.33 -22.17
C ASN A 20 -1.86 -25.76 -23.59
N GLN A 21 -2.94 -25.27 -24.18
CA GLN A 21 -2.89 -24.56 -25.47
C GLN A 21 -2.37 -23.13 -25.29
N ALA A 22 -2.78 -22.43 -24.22
CA ALA A 22 -2.29 -21.10 -23.89
C ALA A 22 -0.77 -21.08 -23.65
N ILE A 23 -0.27 -22.02 -22.84
CA ILE A 23 1.17 -22.18 -22.55
C ILE A 23 1.96 -22.42 -23.84
N ARG A 24 1.49 -23.32 -24.71
CA ARG A 24 2.14 -23.58 -26.00
C ARG A 24 2.12 -22.38 -26.93
N LYS A 25 1.03 -21.60 -26.94
CA LYS A 25 0.89 -20.39 -27.75
C LYS A 25 1.84 -19.28 -27.29
N LEU A 26 1.97 -19.07 -25.98
CA LEU A 26 2.87 -18.06 -25.40
C LEU A 26 4.34 -18.50 -25.34
N GLN A 27 4.61 -19.80 -25.52
CA GLN A 27 5.94 -20.43 -25.44
C GLN A 27 6.61 -20.34 -24.05
N LEU A 28 5.80 -20.21 -23.00
CA LEU A 28 6.23 -20.12 -21.61
C LEU A 28 6.31 -21.48 -20.92
N THR A 29 6.95 -21.52 -19.75
CA THR A 29 6.82 -22.66 -18.83
C THR A 29 5.52 -22.52 -18.01
N LEU A 30 5.09 -23.60 -17.34
CA LEU A 30 3.90 -23.54 -16.49
C LEU A 30 4.05 -22.55 -15.30
N PRO A 31 5.19 -22.51 -14.57
CA PRO A 31 5.41 -21.49 -13.54
C PRO A 31 5.33 -20.07 -14.10
N ASP A 32 6.05 -19.75 -15.18
CA ASP A 32 6.07 -18.38 -15.73
C ASP A 32 4.70 -17.95 -16.25
N PHE A 33 3.96 -18.89 -16.85
CA PHE A 33 2.58 -18.64 -17.25
C PHE A 33 1.69 -18.29 -16.05
N ARG A 34 1.84 -18.98 -14.91
CA ARG A 34 1.11 -18.65 -13.68
C ARG A 34 1.49 -17.26 -13.16
N LYS A 35 2.78 -16.91 -13.14
CA LYS A 35 3.26 -15.57 -12.73
C LYS A 35 2.61 -14.47 -13.57
N LEU A 36 2.67 -14.63 -14.89
CA LEU A 36 2.13 -13.64 -15.83
C LEU A 36 0.62 -13.46 -15.66
N CYS A 37 -0.12 -14.58 -15.47
CA CYS A 37 -1.55 -14.53 -15.19
C CYS A 37 -1.86 -13.79 -13.88
N ILE A 38 -1.06 -14.00 -12.83
CA ILE A 38 -1.24 -13.33 -11.52
C ILE A 38 -1.02 -11.83 -11.65
N TRP A 39 0.08 -11.40 -12.25
CA TRP A 39 0.39 -9.97 -12.39
C TRP A 39 -0.65 -9.22 -13.23
N LYS A 40 -1.10 -9.82 -14.33
CA LYS A 40 -2.13 -9.23 -15.20
C LYS A 40 -3.57 -9.44 -14.70
N GLY A 41 -3.79 -10.19 -13.63
CA GLY A 41 -5.14 -10.48 -13.11
C GLY A 41 -5.99 -11.31 -14.08
N ILE A 42 -5.38 -12.26 -14.80
CA ILE A 42 -6.10 -13.16 -15.71
C ILE A 42 -6.44 -14.45 -14.97
N TYR A 43 -7.74 -14.64 -14.74
CA TYR A 43 -8.26 -15.78 -14.01
C TYR A 43 -8.79 -16.88 -14.93
N PRO A 44 -8.72 -18.15 -14.49
CA PRO A 44 -9.47 -19.23 -15.11
C PRO A 44 -10.95 -18.91 -15.24
N ARG A 45 -11.58 -19.37 -16.34
CA ARG A 45 -13.01 -19.17 -16.61
C ARG A 45 -13.67 -20.48 -16.94
N GLU A 46 -14.88 -20.68 -16.44
CA GLU A 46 -15.66 -21.87 -16.75
C GLU A 46 -16.61 -21.61 -17.93
N PRO A 47 -16.48 -22.36 -19.05
CA PRO A 47 -17.41 -22.21 -20.17
C PRO A 47 -18.76 -22.86 -19.83
N ARG A 48 -19.86 -22.17 -20.13
CA ARG A 48 -21.24 -22.69 -19.93
C ARG A 48 -21.47 -24.08 -20.51
N ASN A 49 -20.77 -24.43 -21.60
CA ASN A 49 -20.78 -25.78 -22.18
C ASN A 49 -19.35 -26.25 -22.50
N ARG A 50 -18.74 -26.99 -21.57
CA ARG A 50 -17.35 -27.48 -21.67
C ARG A 50 -17.08 -28.31 -22.92
N ARG A 51 -18.00 -29.23 -23.26
CA ARG A 51 -17.92 -30.06 -24.48
C ARG A 51 -17.96 -29.24 -25.78
N LYS A 52 -18.64 -28.08 -25.76
CA LYS A 52 -18.66 -27.16 -26.92
C LYS A 52 -17.37 -26.33 -27.02
N ALA A 53 -16.71 -26.06 -25.90
CA ALA A 53 -15.42 -25.38 -25.86
C ALA A 53 -14.28 -26.31 -26.32
N ASN A 54 -14.24 -27.54 -25.80
CA ASN A 54 -13.30 -28.56 -26.26
C ASN A 54 -13.94 -29.95 -26.13
N LYS A 55 -13.92 -30.73 -27.23
CA LYS A 55 -14.54 -32.07 -27.28
C LYS A 55 -13.88 -33.06 -26.32
N SER A 56 -12.59 -32.89 -26.02
CA SER A 56 -11.81 -33.74 -25.11
C SER A 56 -11.70 -33.15 -23.70
N ALA A 57 -12.59 -32.21 -23.34
CA ALA A 57 -12.55 -31.55 -22.05
C ALA A 57 -13.13 -32.43 -20.93
N THR A 58 -12.29 -32.76 -19.96
CA THR A 58 -12.69 -33.30 -18.66
C THR A 58 -13.09 -32.16 -17.71
N GLU A 59 -13.77 -32.48 -16.61
CA GLU A 59 -14.16 -31.53 -15.56
C GLU A 59 -12.98 -30.80 -14.89
N SER A 60 -11.81 -31.44 -14.84
CA SER A 60 -10.58 -30.83 -14.31
C SER A 60 -9.86 -29.89 -15.29
N THR A 61 -10.35 -29.73 -16.53
CA THR A 61 -9.67 -28.90 -17.53
C THR A 61 -9.88 -27.41 -17.27
N THR A 62 -8.78 -26.67 -17.09
CA THR A 62 -8.81 -25.23 -16.89
C THR A 62 -8.87 -24.49 -18.23
N PHE A 63 -9.81 -23.56 -18.37
CA PHE A 63 -9.96 -22.69 -19.54
C PHE A 63 -9.66 -21.24 -19.19
N TYR A 64 -9.23 -20.50 -20.21
CA TYR A 64 -9.03 -19.04 -20.20
C TYR A 64 -9.73 -18.45 -21.42
N TYR A 65 -10.04 -17.15 -21.39
CA TYR A 65 -10.51 -16.49 -22.61
C TYR A 65 -9.37 -16.35 -23.63
N THR A 66 -9.69 -16.58 -24.90
CA THR A 66 -8.73 -16.41 -25.99
C THR A 66 -8.28 -14.97 -26.16
N LYS A 67 -9.15 -14.01 -25.87
CA LYS A 67 -8.85 -12.57 -25.89
C LYS A 67 -7.78 -12.21 -24.86
N ASP A 68 -7.91 -12.70 -23.63
CA ASP A 68 -6.96 -12.44 -22.55
C ASP A 68 -5.57 -13.01 -22.88
N ILE A 69 -5.52 -14.23 -23.43
CA ILE A 69 -4.26 -14.83 -23.89
C ILE A 69 -3.68 -14.08 -25.10
N GLN A 70 -4.51 -13.49 -25.94
CA GLN A 70 -4.04 -12.63 -27.03
C GLN A 70 -3.47 -11.32 -26.49
N TYR A 71 -4.07 -10.74 -25.45
CA TYR A 71 -3.52 -9.57 -24.76
C TYR A 71 -2.13 -9.87 -24.17
N LEU A 72 -1.96 -11.03 -23.52
CA LEU A 72 -0.67 -11.48 -22.99
C LEU A 72 0.43 -11.65 -24.05
N LEU A 73 0.06 -11.86 -25.31
CA LEU A 73 1.04 -12.03 -26.38
C LEU A 73 1.84 -10.73 -26.65
N HIS A 74 1.24 -9.58 -26.36
CA HIS A 74 1.81 -8.25 -26.58
C HIS A 74 2.42 -7.65 -25.32
N GLU A 75 2.55 -8.43 -24.26
CA GLU A 75 3.06 -7.98 -22.98
C GLU A 75 4.61 -8.01 -22.98
N PRO A 76 5.31 -6.94 -22.53
CA PRO A 76 6.77 -6.84 -22.63
C PRO A 76 7.56 -7.74 -21.65
N ILE A 77 7.01 -8.10 -20.48
CA ILE A 77 7.63 -9.09 -19.57
C ILE A 77 7.74 -10.47 -20.24
N LEU A 78 6.89 -10.80 -21.20
CA LEU A 78 7.00 -12.03 -21.99
C LEU A 78 8.38 -12.17 -22.65
N ASP A 79 8.92 -11.09 -23.18
CA ASP A 79 10.25 -11.09 -23.81
C ASP A 79 11.35 -11.25 -22.77
N LYS A 80 11.19 -10.68 -21.57
CA LYS A 80 12.10 -10.92 -20.43
C LYS A 80 12.13 -12.37 -19.99
N PHE A 81 11.00 -13.06 -19.97
CA PHE A 81 10.97 -14.50 -19.70
C PHE A 81 11.68 -15.32 -20.79
N ARG A 82 11.57 -14.91 -22.05
CA ARG A 82 12.29 -15.56 -23.16
C ARG A 82 13.80 -15.34 -23.07
N GLU A 83 14.23 -14.13 -22.75
CA GLU A 83 15.63 -13.77 -22.49
C GLU A 83 16.19 -14.63 -21.35
N GLN A 84 15.48 -14.72 -20.23
CA GLN A 84 15.88 -15.53 -19.08
C GLN A 84 16.01 -17.01 -19.45
N LYS A 85 15.02 -17.58 -20.14
CA LYS A 85 15.05 -18.97 -20.60
C LYS A 85 16.20 -19.24 -21.58
N ALA A 86 16.51 -18.29 -22.46
CA ALA A 86 17.66 -18.38 -23.37
C ALA A 86 18.98 -18.34 -22.59
N LEU A 87 19.07 -17.50 -21.55
CA LEU A 87 20.22 -17.39 -20.67
C LEU A 87 20.42 -18.68 -19.86
N GLU A 88 19.36 -19.24 -19.27
CA GLU A 88 19.41 -20.52 -18.54
C GLU A 88 19.91 -21.67 -19.43
N LYS A 89 19.51 -21.70 -20.71
CA LYS A 89 20.04 -22.66 -21.70
C LYS A 89 21.52 -22.45 -22.01
N LYS A 90 22.00 -21.20 -22.04
CA LYS A 90 23.44 -20.91 -22.24
C LYS A 90 24.25 -21.37 -21.04
N ILE A 91 23.74 -21.11 -19.82
CA ILE A 91 24.34 -21.59 -18.58
C ILE A 91 24.41 -23.12 -18.59
N SER A 92 23.30 -23.82 -18.86
CA SER A 92 23.30 -25.29 -18.84
C SER A 92 24.24 -25.90 -19.89
N ARG A 93 24.38 -25.28 -21.06
CA ARG A 93 25.37 -25.67 -22.08
C ARG A 93 26.81 -25.45 -21.62
N ALA A 94 27.12 -24.33 -20.97
CA ALA A 94 28.45 -24.06 -20.45
C ALA A 94 28.82 -25.04 -19.32
N LEU A 95 27.90 -25.31 -18.38
CA LEU A 95 28.09 -26.34 -17.36
C LEU A 95 28.28 -27.72 -17.97
N GLY A 96 27.47 -28.08 -18.98
CA GLY A 96 27.59 -29.37 -19.66
C GLY A 96 28.91 -29.56 -20.43
N ARG A 97 29.58 -28.46 -20.80
CA ARG A 97 30.92 -28.48 -21.40
C ARG A 97 32.06 -28.48 -20.38
N GLY A 98 31.75 -28.25 -19.10
CA GLY A 98 32.76 -28.09 -18.04
C GLY A 98 33.35 -26.67 -17.92
N ASP A 99 32.81 -25.70 -18.67
CA ASP A 99 33.30 -24.32 -18.69
C ASP A 99 32.75 -23.51 -17.50
N PHE A 100 33.25 -23.79 -16.29
CA PHE A 100 32.76 -23.17 -15.05
C PHE A 100 32.93 -21.65 -14.98
N GLY A 101 34.00 -21.11 -15.60
CA GLY A 101 34.26 -19.66 -15.63
C GLY A 101 33.19 -18.90 -16.43
N ASP A 102 32.87 -19.37 -17.63
CA ASP A 102 31.82 -18.78 -18.46
C ASP A 102 30.44 -18.98 -17.85
N ALA A 103 30.17 -20.15 -17.25
CA ALA A 103 28.95 -20.40 -16.51
C ALA A 103 28.75 -19.39 -15.37
N LYS A 104 29.80 -19.11 -14.57
CA LYS A 104 29.77 -18.13 -13.49
C LYS A 104 29.55 -16.71 -14.01
N ARG A 105 30.21 -16.31 -15.10
CA ARG A 105 29.99 -15.00 -15.75
C ARG A 105 28.54 -14.84 -16.22
N LEU A 106 27.99 -15.87 -16.86
CA LEU A 106 26.60 -15.90 -17.29
C LEU A 106 25.63 -15.92 -16.10
N GLU A 107 25.97 -16.57 -15.00
CA GLU A 107 25.18 -16.58 -13.77
C GLU A 107 25.14 -15.22 -13.08
N VAL A 108 26.23 -14.45 -13.09
CA VAL A 108 26.23 -13.06 -12.60
C VAL A 108 25.27 -12.21 -13.43
N ASN A 109 25.25 -12.42 -14.74
CA ASN A 109 24.30 -11.76 -15.64
C ASN A 109 22.88 -12.31 -15.49
N ALA A 110 22.69 -13.51 -14.93
CA ALA A 110 21.39 -14.02 -14.53
C ALA A 110 21.00 -13.34 -13.21
N ALA A 111 20.28 -12.23 -13.27
CA ALA A 111 19.68 -11.64 -12.08
C ALA A 111 18.64 -12.64 -11.53
N ARG A 112 19.10 -13.57 -10.68
CA ARG A 112 18.23 -14.45 -9.92
C ARG A 112 17.70 -13.63 -8.75
N PRO A 113 16.38 -13.37 -8.69
CA PRO A 113 15.79 -12.58 -7.60
C PRO A 113 16.16 -13.13 -6.22
N GLU A 114 16.29 -14.46 -6.10
CA GLU A 114 16.67 -15.16 -4.87
C GLU A 114 18.09 -14.83 -4.36
N LYS A 115 19.05 -14.57 -5.27
CA LYS A 115 20.45 -14.29 -4.91
C LYS A 115 20.71 -12.77 -4.85
N THR A 116 20.35 -12.06 -5.90
CA THR A 116 20.69 -10.64 -6.08
C THR A 116 19.66 -9.72 -5.44
N GLY A 117 18.45 -10.20 -5.15
CA GLY A 117 17.33 -9.38 -4.64
C GLY A 117 16.73 -8.42 -5.69
N LYS A 118 17.27 -8.42 -6.91
CA LYS A 118 16.81 -7.60 -8.04
C LYS A 118 16.31 -8.53 -9.14
N SER A 119 15.07 -8.30 -9.56
CA SER A 119 14.47 -8.97 -10.72
C SER A 119 14.97 -8.34 -12.02
N HIS A 120 15.09 -9.15 -13.09
CA HIS A 120 15.43 -8.69 -14.45
C HIS A 120 14.27 -7.94 -15.13
N TYR A 121 13.08 -7.98 -14.53
CA TYR A 121 11.87 -7.31 -15.00
C TYR A 121 11.36 -6.35 -13.93
N THR A 122 10.73 -5.27 -14.38
CA THR A 122 9.97 -4.33 -13.55
C THR A 122 8.47 -4.58 -13.75
N LEU A 123 7.67 -4.39 -12.71
CA LEU A 123 6.21 -4.55 -12.77
C LEU A 123 5.47 -3.21 -12.89
N ASP A 124 6.21 -2.12 -13.03
CA ASP A 124 5.72 -0.74 -12.99
C ASP A 124 4.64 -0.47 -14.06
N HIS A 125 4.87 -0.92 -15.29
CA HIS A 125 3.89 -0.79 -16.37
C HIS A 125 2.64 -1.62 -16.10
N VAL A 126 2.78 -2.80 -15.48
CA VAL A 126 1.64 -3.65 -15.12
C VAL A 126 0.75 -2.97 -14.10
N ILE A 127 1.33 -2.35 -13.08
CA ILE A 127 0.60 -1.63 -12.05
C ILE A 127 -0.15 -0.46 -12.67
N ARG A 128 0.52 0.35 -13.50
CA ARG A 128 -0.10 1.50 -14.17
C ARG A 128 -1.24 1.12 -15.13
N GLU A 129 -1.12 -0.02 -15.80
CA GLU A 129 -2.19 -0.54 -16.66
C GLU A 129 -3.38 -1.07 -15.84
N ARG A 130 -3.11 -1.72 -14.70
CA ARG A 130 -4.14 -2.34 -13.85
C ARG A 130 -4.89 -1.33 -12.98
N TYR A 131 -4.20 -0.28 -12.53
CA TYR A 131 -4.74 0.80 -11.72
C TYR A 131 -4.52 2.14 -12.44
N PRO A 132 -5.43 2.52 -13.36
CA PRO A 132 -5.31 3.78 -14.10
C PRO A 132 -5.39 5.00 -13.20
N THR A 133 -6.18 4.92 -12.11
CA THR A 133 -6.30 5.99 -11.11
C THR A 133 -5.68 5.56 -9.78
N PHE A 134 -5.30 6.56 -8.98
CA PHE A 134 -4.75 6.30 -7.65
C PHE A 134 -5.79 5.69 -6.69
N VAL A 135 -7.06 6.11 -6.83
CA VAL A 135 -8.16 5.59 -6.02
C VAL A 135 -8.39 4.10 -6.29
N ASP A 136 -8.28 3.66 -7.55
CA ASP A 136 -8.36 2.23 -7.89
C ASP A 136 -7.27 1.41 -7.20
N ALA A 137 -6.06 1.96 -7.05
CA ALA A 137 -4.97 1.32 -6.32
C ALA A 137 -5.24 1.26 -4.80
N LEU A 138 -5.88 2.27 -4.22
CA LEU A 138 -6.26 2.28 -2.80
C LEU A 138 -7.34 1.24 -2.49
N ARG A 139 -8.29 1.00 -3.39
CA ARG A 139 -9.38 0.02 -3.20
C ARG A 139 -8.87 -1.42 -3.12
N ASP A 140 -7.79 -1.75 -3.82
CA ASP A 140 -7.15 -3.07 -3.78
C ASP A 140 -6.08 -3.20 -2.66
N LEU A 141 -5.95 -2.19 -1.80
CA LEU A 141 -4.86 -2.13 -0.80
C LEU A 141 -5.07 -3.06 0.41
N ASP A 142 -6.32 -3.46 0.71
CA ASP A 142 -6.63 -4.38 1.83
C ASP A 142 -5.87 -5.72 1.72
N ASP A 143 -6.08 -6.43 0.61
CA ASP A 143 -5.41 -7.70 0.33
C ASP A 143 -3.88 -7.54 0.29
N CYS A 144 -3.41 -6.42 -0.25
CA CYS A 144 -2.00 -6.09 -0.34
C CYS A 144 -1.36 -5.98 1.06
N LEU A 145 -1.94 -5.16 1.94
CA LEU A 145 -1.44 -4.92 3.29
C LEU A 145 -1.53 -6.19 4.15
N SER A 146 -2.63 -6.92 4.06
CA SER A 146 -2.84 -8.17 4.78
C SER A 146 -1.81 -9.24 4.39
N MET A 147 -1.53 -9.40 3.10
CA MET A 147 -0.53 -10.35 2.60
C MET A 147 0.91 -9.95 2.95
N LEU A 148 1.25 -8.66 2.82
CA LEU A 148 2.60 -8.19 3.16
C LEU A 148 2.86 -8.30 4.67
N SER A 149 1.88 -7.96 5.51
CA SER A 149 1.95 -8.11 6.97
C SER A 149 2.08 -9.57 7.40
N LEU A 150 1.40 -10.49 6.69
CA LEU A 150 1.57 -11.92 6.90
C LEU A 150 3.00 -12.35 6.59
N PHE A 151 3.53 -12.01 5.41
CA PHE A 151 4.88 -12.39 5.00
C PHE A 151 5.98 -11.78 5.87
N ALA A 152 5.77 -10.58 6.41
CA ALA A 152 6.66 -9.97 7.39
C ALA A 152 6.77 -10.80 8.68
N SER A 153 5.72 -11.53 9.05
CA SER A 153 5.68 -12.36 10.25
C SER A 153 6.14 -13.81 10.04
N LEU A 154 6.44 -14.21 8.79
CA LEU A 154 6.86 -15.57 8.46
C LEU A 154 8.37 -15.78 8.70
N PRO A 155 8.79 -16.99 9.13
CA PRO A 155 10.20 -17.32 9.19
C PRO A 155 10.81 -17.46 7.79
N SER A 156 12.10 -17.13 7.65
CA SER A 156 12.84 -17.31 6.40
C SER A 156 12.95 -18.78 6.01
N THR A 157 12.60 -19.11 4.77
CA THR A 157 12.69 -20.46 4.20
C THR A 157 13.31 -20.40 2.80
N SER A 158 13.57 -21.56 2.18
CA SER A 158 14.07 -21.60 0.80
C SER A 158 13.10 -20.98 -0.21
N SER A 159 11.79 -21.07 0.03
CA SER A 159 10.76 -20.51 -0.86
C SER A 159 10.49 -19.04 -0.58
N VAL A 160 10.73 -18.59 0.65
CA VAL A 160 10.50 -17.21 1.11
C VAL A 160 11.82 -16.67 1.68
N PRO A 161 12.64 -16.00 0.85
CA PRO A 161 13.96 -15.55 1.26
C PRO A 161 13.88 -14.37 2.23
N ALA A 162 14.82 -14.28 3.18
CA ALA A 162 14.91 -13.20 4.18
C ALA A 162 14.86 -11.78 3.56
N LYS A 163 15.47 -11.57 2.39
CA LYS A 163 15.45 -10.29 1.67
C LYS A 163 14.03 -9.86 1.27
N MET A 164 13.15 -10.81 0.94
CA MET A 164 11.76 -10.52 0.62
C MET A 164 10.99 -10.14 1.87
N ILE A 165 11.19 -10.89 2.97
CA ILE A 165 10.57 -10.63 4.28
C ILE A 165 10.93 -9.22 4.78
N ALA A 166 12.22 -8.88 4.81
CA ALA A 166 12.69 -7.57 5.25
C ALA A 166 12.13 -6.43 4.38
N ARG A 167 11.94 -6.66 3.07
CA ARG A 167 11.32 -5.67 2.18
C ARG A 167 9.82 -5.50 2.47
N CYS A 168 9.09 -6.60 2.72
CA CYS A 168 7.68 -6.53 3.12
C CYS A 168 7.53 -5.76 4.42
N GLU A 169 8.33 -6.10 5.43
CA GLU A 169 8.34 -5.43 6.74
C GLU A 169 8.60 -3.93 6.59
N ARG A 170 9.66 -3.54 5.89
CA ARG A 170 9.97 -2.15 5.61
C ARG A 170 8.81 -1.40 4.95
N LEU A 171 8.20 -1.97 3.89
CA LEU A 171 7.10 -1.32 3.19
C LEU A 171 5.85 -1.16 4.06
N CYS A 172 5.56 -2.15 4.91
CA CYS A 172 4.48 -2.07 5.90
C CYS A 172 4.76 -0.99 6.94
N LEU A 173 5.99 -0.88 7.45
CA LEU A 173 6.38 0.18 8.39
C LEU A 173 6.34 1.56 7.74
N GLU A 174 6.78 1.71 6.49
CA GLU A 174 6.66 2.96 5.72
C GLU A 174 5.18 3.40 5.60
N PHE A 175 4.27 2.46 5.36
CA PHE A 175 2.83 2.74 5.30
C PHE A 175 2.27 3.11 6.68
N GLN A 176 2.62 2.37 7.73
CA GLN A 176 2.20 2.68 9.10
C GLN A 176 2.70 4.04 9.58
N HIS A 177 3.94 4.40 9.22
CA HIS A 177 4.50 5.71 9.49
C HIS A 177 3.72 6.83 8.78
N TYR A 178 3.29 6.60 7.53
CA TYR A 178 2.37 7.52 6.86
C TYR A 178 1.03 7.65 7.60
N LEU A 179 0.46 6.55 8.12
CA LEU A 179 -0.80 6.60 8.89
C LEU A 179 -0.65 7.42 10.18
N ILE A 180 0.51 7.33 10.84
CA ILE A 180 0.81 8.13 12.04
C ILE A 180 0.87 9.61 11.69
N GLU A 181 1.62 9.97 10.66
CA GLU A 181 1.80 11.37 10.24
C GLU A 181 0.51 11.96 9.64
N SER A 182 -0.28 11.14 8.96
CA SER A 182 -1.56 11.56 8.38
C SER A 182 -2.72 11.54 9.36
N GLN A 183 -2.55 10.90 10.52
CA GLN A 183 -3.56 10.68 11.56
C GLN A 183 -4.88 10.13 10.99
N SER A 184 -4.76 9.18 10.06
CA SER A 184 -5.89 8.69 9.26
C SER A 184 -6.53 7.42 9.79
N LEU A 185 -6.02 6.87 10.89
CA LEU A 185 -6.56 5.65 11.51
C LEU A 185 -7.87 5.95 12.24
N ARG A 186 -8.91 5.14 11.99
CA ARG A 186 -10.27 5.38 12.51
C ARG A 186 -10.73 4.30 13.48
N LYS A 187 -10.54 3.03 13.13
CA LYS A 187 -11.02 1.91 13.94
C LYS A 187 -9.93 0.85 14.09
N SER A 188 -9.94 0.18 15.23
CA SER A 188 -9.11 -0.99 15.51
C SER A 188 -9.95 -2.06 16.19
N PHE A 189 -9.84 -3.31 15.74
CA PHE A 189 -10.57 -4.44 16.31
C PHE A 189 -9.62 -5.62 16.52
N LEU A 190 -9.51 -6.08 17.77
CA LEU A 190 -8.67 -7.21 18.14
C LEU A 190 -9.49 -8.50 18.06
N SER A 191 -9.02 -9.44 17.26
CA SER A 191 -9.61 -10.77 17.10
C SER A 191 -8.62 -11.86 17.50
N ILE A 192 -9.07 -13.11 17.50
CA ILE A 192 -8.22 -14.29 17.69
C ILE A 192 -7.23 -14.43 16.53
N LYS A 193 -7.63 -14.03 15.30
CA LYS A 193 -6.79 -14.14 14.10
C LYS A 193 -5.64 -13.12 14.05
N GLY A 194 -5.83 -11.97 14.68
CA GLY A 194 -4.96 -10.80 14.54
C GLY A 194 -5.71 -9.51 14.83
N ILE A 195 -5.09 -8.39 14.49
CA ILE A 195 -5.60 -7.05 14.72
C ILE A 195 -6.07 -6.49 13.39
N TYR A 196 -7.34 -6.11 13.31
CA TYR A 196 -7.92 -5.41 12.17
C TYR A 196 -7.76 -3.92 12.40
N TYR A 197 -7.26 -3.22 11.39
CA TYR A 197 -7.16 -1.77 11.35
C TYR A 197 -8.04 -1.24 10.22
N GLN A 198 -8.65 -0.07 10.43
CA GLN A 198 -9.36 0.68 9.41
C GLN A 198 -8.81 2.10 9.37
N ALA A 199 -8.35 2.54 8.20
CA ALA A 199 -7.90 3.91 7.95
C ALA A 199 -8.68 4.54 6.79
N ASN A 200 -8.99 5.83 6.91
CA ASN A 200 -9.62 6.58 5.83
C ASN A 200 -8.56 7.38 5.07
N ILE A 201 -8.29 7.01 3.81
CA ILE A 201 -7.30 7.69 2.98
C ILE A 201 -8.01 8.22 1.74
N MET A 202 -8.00 9.54 1.56
CA MET A 202 -8.63 10.23 0.42
C MET A 202 -10.11 9.86 0.20
N GLY A 203 -10.85 9.60 1.29
CA GLY A 203 -12.28 9.26 1.24
C GLY A 203 -12.58 7.77 1.01
N GLU A 204 -11.56 6.93 0.85
CA GLU A 204 -11.72 5.46 0.81
C GLU A 204 -11.32 4.85 2.15
N ASP A 205 -12.18 3.97 2.67
CA ASP A 205 -11.92 3.22 3.89
C ASP A 205 -11.17 1.92 3.57
N ILE A 206 -9.93 1.83 4.04
CA ILE A 206 -9.07 0.67 3.84
C ILE A 206 -9.05 -0.11 5.15
N MET A 207 -9.52 -1.36 5.10
CA MET A 207 -9.37 -2.33 6.18
C MET A 207 -8.17 -3.22 5.87
N TRP A 208 -7.47 -3.73 6.87
CA TRP A 208 -6.51 -4.83 6.70
C TRP A 208 -6.27 -5.53 8.03
N ILE A 209 -5.72 -6.74 7.98
CA ILE A 209 -5.37 -7.52 9.17
C ILE A 209 -3.86 -7.64 9.34
N VAL A 210 -3.39 -7.40 10.56
CA VAL A 210 -2.02 -7.69 11.00
C VAL A 210 -2.05 -8.91 11.93
N PRO A 211 -1.38 -10.01 11.59
CA PRO A 211 -1.31 -11.18 12.47
C PRO A 211 -0.46 -10.86 13.71
N TYR A 212 -0.73 -11.56 14.82
CA TYR A 212 0.15 -11.49 15.97
C TYR A 212 1.53 -12.07 15.63
N LYS A 213 2.59 -11.45 16.16
CA LYS A 213 4.00 -11.87 15.99
C LYS A 213 4.31 -13.15 16.79
N PHE A 214 3.58 -14.23 16.52
CA PHE A 214 3.84 -15.56 17.08
C PHE A 214 4.68 -16.40 16.11
N LYS A 215 5.40 -17.39 16.65
CA LYS A 215 6.09 -18.38 15.82
C LYS A 215 5.05 -19.21 15.07
N GLN A 216 4.95 -18.98 13.76
CA GLN A 216 4.04 -19.73 12.90
C GLN A 216 4.70 -21.03 12.43
N ASN A 217 3.95 -22.12 12.45
CA ASN A 217 4.36 -23.38 11.86
C ASN A 217 3.84 -23.43 10.41
N LEU A 218 4.75 -23.55 9.46
CA LEU A 218 4.39 -23.62 8.04
C LEU A 218 3.84 -25.00 7.72
N SER A 219 2.59 -25.07 7.26
CA SER A 219 2.01 -26.31 6.72
C SER A 219 2.51 -26.54 5.29
N GLY A 220 2.77 -27.81 4.95
CA GLY A 220 3.30 -28.20 3.64
C GLY A 220 2.29 -28.14 2.48
N ASP A 221 1.02 -27.85 2.77
CA ASP A 221 -0.07 -27.82 1.78
C ASP A 221 -0.11 -26.51 0.97
N ILE A 222 0.57 -25.47 1.45
CA ILE A 222 0.54 -24.13 0.85
C ILE A 222 1.67 -23.97 -0.18
N ASP A 223 1.32 -23.59 -1.41
CA ASP A 223 2.29 -23.29 -2.46
C ASP A 223 2.83 -21.86 -2.35
N PHE A 224 3.88 -21.69 -1.54
CA PHE A 224 4.56 -20.40 -1.35
C PHE A 224 5.15 -19.81 -2.65
N ARG A 225 5.37 -20.60 -3.70
CA ARG A 225 5.86 -20.07 -4.98
C ARG A 225 4.79 -19.23 -5.68
N ILE A 226 3.53 -19.61 -5.54
CA ILE A 226 2.40 -18.82 -6.05
C ILE A 226 2.24 -17.58 -5.17
N MET A 227 2.21 -17.74 -3.85
CA MET A 227 2.06 -16.60 -2.94
C MET A 227 3.20 -15.56 -3.09
N GLY A 228 4.44 -16.01 -3.28
CA GLY A 228 5.58 -15.13 -3.51
C GLY A 228 5.41 -14.24 -4.75
N THR A 229 4.67 -14.69 -5.77
CA THR A 229 4.41 -13.89 -6.97
C THR A 229 3.35 -12.82 -6.75
N PHE A 230 2.38 -13.09 -5.85
CA PHE A 230 1.45 -12.06 -5.36
C PHE A 230 2.20 -11.03 -4.51
N VAL A 231 3.06 -11.48 -3.61
CA VAL A 231 3.88 -10.60 -2.76
C VAL A 231 4.80 -9.73 -3.61
N GLU A 232 5.41 -10.25 -4.68
CA GLU A 232 6.21 -9.45 -5.62
C GLU A 232 5.41 -8.31 -6.27
N PHE A 233 4.17 -8.60 -6.68
CA PHE A 233 3.25 -7.60 -7.22
C PHE A 233 2.81 -6.59 -6.15
N TYR A 234 2.47 -7.05 -4.95
CA TYR A 234 2.02 -6.20 -3.86
C TYR A 234 3.15 -5.31 -3.30
N MET A 235 4.39 -5.79 -3.24
CA MET A 235 5.55 -4.96 -2.86
C MET A 235 5.76 -3.80 -3.83
N THR A 236 5.53 -4.02 -5.13
CA THR A 236 5.66 -2.96 -6.13
C THR A 236 4.46 -2.00 -6.07
N LEU A 237 3.24 -2.52 -5.88
CA LEU A 237 2.03 -1.71 -5.66
C LEU A 237 2.15 -0.80 -4.45
N LEU A 238 2.50 -1.35 -3.27
CA LEU A 238 2.62 -0.57 -2.04
C LEU A 238 3.75 0.46 -2.13
N GLY A 239 4.84 0.15 -2.84
CA GLY A 239 5.89 1.12 -3.13
C GLY A 239 5.40 2.34 -3.94
N PHE A 240 4.59 2.13 -4.97
CA PHE A 240 3.95 3.22 -5.72
C PHE A 240 2.95 4.01 -4.88
N VAL A 241 2.17 3.31 -4.05
CA VAL A 241 1.19 3.93 -3.16
C VAL A 241 1.90 4.80 -2.12
N ASN A 242 2.89 4.27 -1.41
CA ASN A 242 3.70 5.01 -0.45
C ASN A 242 4.36 6.22 -1.11
N PHE A 243 4.99 6.06 -2.28
CA PHE A 243 5.58 7.20 -3.01
C PHE A 243 4.56 8.32 -3.23
N ARG A 244 3.35 8.00 -3.72
CA ARG A 244 2.30 8.99 -3.96
C ARG A 244 1.78 9.62 -2.67
N LEU A 245 1.58 8.84 -1.62
CA LEU A 245 1.09 9.30 -0.31
C LEU A 245 2.08 10.27 0.35
N TYR A 246 3.36 9.91 0.42
CA TYR A 246 4.42 10.77 0.96
C TYR A 246 4.57 12.05 0.12
N THR A 247 4.62 11.92 -1.20
CA THR A 247 4.73 13.08 -2.10
C THR A 247 3.53 14.03 -1.95
N SER A 248 2.32 13.49 -1.76
CA SER A 248 1.11 14.29 -1.57
C SER A 248 1.12 15.12 -0.28
N ARG A 249 1.88 14.67 0.73
CA ARG A 249 2.12 15.39 1.99
C ARG A 249 3.41 16.24 1.98
N GLY A 250 4.14 16.27 0.86
CA GLY A 250 5.41 17.00 0.75
C GLY A 250 6.57 16.36 1.51
N LEU A 251 6.51 15.05 1.78
CA LEU A 251 7.56 14.28 2.44
C LEU A 251 8.45 13.58 1.40
N ARG A 252 9.73 13.44 1.72
CA ARG A 252 10.68 12.69 0.87
C ARG A 252 10.39 11.18 0.94
N TYR A 253 10.36 10.52 -0.21
CA TYR A 253 10.28 9.06 -0.33
C TYR A 253 11.50 8.48 -1.07
N PRO A 254 12.10 7.36 -0.60
CA PRO A 254 11.82 6.65 0.65
C PRO A 254 12.24 7.46 1.88
N PRO A 255 11.55 7.31 3.04
CA PRO A 255 11.95 7.96 4.28
C PRO A 255 13.33 7.47 4.74
N LYS A 256 14.09 8.35 5.41
CA LYS A 256 15.39 7.97 5.97
C LYS A 256 15.19 6.95 7.09
N PHE A 257 15.90 5.83 6.98
CA PHE A 257 15.85 4.71 7.91
C PHE A 257 17.14 4.68 8.73
N ASP A 258 17.02 4.84 10.03
CA ASP A 258 18.13 4.79 10.97
C ASP A 258 18.34 3.35 11.45
N GLN A 259 19.37 2.69 10.91
CA GLN A 259 19.68 1.29 11.23
C GLN A 259 20.03 1.10 12.72
N ALA A 260 20.67 2.09 13.36
CA ALA A 260 21.04 1.96 14.77
C ALA A 260 19.81 1.91 15.69
N LYS A 261 18.79 2.71 15.38
CA LYS A 261 17.51 2.67 16.10
C LYS A 261 16.74 1.39 15.82
N ASP A 262 16.82 0.87 14.60
CA ASP A 262 16.19 -0.41 14.27
C ASP A 262 16.82 -1.58 15.03
N ASP A 263 18.14 -1.59 15.20
CA ASP A 263 18.86 -2.58 16.01
C ASP A 263 18.45 -2.52 17.49
N GLU A 264 18.02 -1.35 17.98
CA GLU A 264 17.40 -1.15 19.30
C GLU A 264 15.90 -1.52 19.36
N ALA A 265 15.38 -2.14 18.29
CA ALA A 265 13.96 -2.49 18.13
C ALA A 265 13.02 -1.28 18.22
N ALA A 266 13.45 -0.13 17.67
CA ALA A 266 12.64 1.07 17.62
C ALA A 266 11.52 1.01 16.56
N GLU A 267 11.55 0.04 15.63
CA GLU A 267 10.56 -0.20 14.56
C GLU A 267 10.05 1.11 13.90
N LEU A 268 8.88 1.61 14.30
CA LEU A 268 8.25 2.82 13.75
C LEU A 268 9.03 4.11 14.08
N ALA A 269 9.77 4.14 15.18
CA ALA A 269 10.59 5.29 15.60
C ALA A 269 11.96 5.35 14.90
N ALA A 270 12.32 4.35 14.09
CA ALA A 270 13.53 4.35 13.28
C ALA A 270 13.42 5.26 12.03
N PHE A 271 12.21 5.64 11.65
CA PHE A 271 11.97 6.54 10.53
C PHE A 271 12.08 8.01 10.95
N THR A 272 12.77 8.80 10.13
CA THR A 272 12.89 10.25 10.32
C THR A 272 12.18 10.99 9.19
N LEU A 273 11.39 12.01 9.55
CA LEU A 273 10.66 12.85 8.61
C LEU A 273 11.57 13.95 8.09
N GLU A 274 11.82 13.95 6.78
CA GLU A 274 12.39 15.09 6.07
C GLU A 274 11.32 15.67 5.14
N GLY A 275 10.97 16.93 5.38
CA GLY A 275 10.17 17.70 4.45
C GLY A 275 10.96 17.91 3.16
N ASN A 276 10.25 17.93 2.03
CA ASN A 276 10.85 18.18 0.71
C ASN A 276 11.12 19.68 0.50
N THR A 277 11.56 20.39 1.54
CA THR A 277 12.10 21.74 1.40
C THR A 277 13.45 21.59 0.73
N VAL A 278 13.56 22.10 -0.51
CA VAL A 278 14.83 22.30 -1.21
C VAL A 278 15.68 23.22 -0.33
N THR A 279 16.39 22.62 0.60
CA THR A 279 17.51 23.21 1.30
C THR A 279 18.72 22.62 0.61
N THR A 280 19.28 23.42 -0.28
CA THR A 280 20.72 23.44 -0.45
C THR A 280 21.26 23.70 0.94
N GLU A 281 21.75 22.66 1.61
CA GLU A 281 22.88 22.74 2.52
C GLU A 281 23.24 21.34 3.01
N GLU A 282 24.50 21.03 2.78
CA GLU A 282 25.19 19.82 3.13
C GLU A 282 25.43 19.82 4.64
N ASP A 283 25.15 18.69 5.30
CA ASP A 283 25.75 18.37 6.59
C ASP A 283 27.27 18.23 6.40
N GLY A 284 27.98 19.32 6.68
CA GLY A 284 29.44 19.40 6.63
C GLY A 284 29.94 20.54 7.50
N ALA A 285 30.49 20.20 8.67
CA ALA A 285 31.07 21.12 9.63
C ALA A 285 32.02 22.15 8.98
N ALA A 286 31.72 23.45 9.13
CA ALA A 286 32.68 24.52 8.86
C ALA A 286 32.44 25.76 9.75
N LYS A 287 33.32 25.88 10.74
CA LYS A 287 34.02 27.09 11.22
C LYS A 287 33.27 28.43 11.18
N GLN A 288 33.14 29.01 12.38
CA GLN A 288 33.06 30.45 12.63
C GLN A 288 34.00 31.23 11.72
N ILE A 289 33.44 32.17 10.96
CA ILE A 289 34.15 33.34 10.43
C ILE A 289 33.33 34.57 10.83
N THR A 290 33.93 35.36 11.71
CA THR A 290 33.56 36.72 12.07
C THR A 290 33.84 37.68 10.91
N ASN A 291 32.90 38.59 10.60
CA ASN A 291 33.17 40.03 10.45
C ASN A 291 31.92 40.80 9.97
N GLY A 292 31.68 41.95 10.61
CA GLY A 292 31.20 43.15 9.91
C GLY A 292 29.76 43.57 10.18
N ALA A 293 29.61 44.55 11.08
CA ALA A 293 28.37 45.23 11.40
C ALA A 293 27.71 45.94 10.21
N SER A 294 26.37 45.84 10.12
CA SER A 294 25.51 46.99 9.83
C SER A 294 24.12 46.73 10.43
N GLU A 295 23.76 47.54 11.43
CA GLU A 295 22.42 47.55 12.01
C GLU A 295 21.47 48.23 11.02
N HIS A 296 20.47 47.51 10.53
CA HIS A 296 19.29 48.13 9.91
C HIS A 296 18.06 47.73 10.72
N GLN A 297 17.73 48.56 11.72
CA GLN A 297 16.44 48.49 12.38
C GLN A 297 15.37 49.07 11.43
N PRO A 298 14.22 48.39 11.26
CA PRO A 298 13.11 48.95 10.48
C PRO A 298 12.51 50.16 11.20
N ASP A 299 12.26 51.24 10.45
CA ASP A 299 11.75 52.51 10.98
C ASP A 299 10.43 52.34 11.76
N PRO A 300 10.35 52.81 13.02
CA PRO A 300 9.19 52.59 13.89
C PRO A 300 7.90 53.26 13.40
N LYS A 301 8.00 54.25 12.50
CA LYS A 301 6.84 54.92 11.87
C LYS A 301 6.15 54.04 10.84
N ILE A 302 6.89 53.18 10.14
CA ILE A 302 6.34 52.30 9.11
C ILE A 302 5.58 51.14 9.78
N GLN A 303 6.12 50.57 10.85
CA GLN A 303 5.45 49.52 11.63
C GLN A 303 4.15 50.00 12.30
N ALA A 304 4.12 51.25 12.79
CA ALA A 304 2.90 51.85 13.35
C ALA A 304 1.79 52.04 12.29
N SER A 305 2.17 52.34 11.05
CA SER A 305 1.24 52.50 9.93
C SER A 305 0.62 51.17 9.51
N VAL A 306 1.44 50.11 9.45
CA VAL A 306 0.99 48.75 9.11
C VAL A 306 0.04 48.20 10.18
N ASN A 307 0.35 48.40 11.47
CA ASN A 307 -0.52 47.95 12.56
C ASN A 307 -1.87 48.67 12.59
N LYS A 308 -1.94 49.92 12.12
CA LYS A 308 -3.19 50.70 12.04
C LYS A 308 -4.12 50.14 10.95
N ILE A 309 -3.55 49.80 9.78
CA ILE A 309 -4.30 49.22 8.65
C ILE A 309 -4.85 47.82 9.00
N VAL A 310 -4.06 47.00 9.70
CA VAL A 310 -4.51 45.66 10.17
C VAL A 310 -5.65 45.76 11.19
N LYS A 311 -5.70 46.85 11.97
CA LYS A 311 -6.75 47.07 12.97
C LYS A 311 -8.06 47.56 12.33
N GLU A 312 -7.97 48.35 11.25
CA GLU A 312 -9.15 48.80 10.49
C GLU A 312 -9.79 47.66 9.68
N LEU A 313 -8.98 46.76 9.10
CA LEU A 313 -9.49 45.58 8.36
C LEU A 313 -10.17 44.53 9.26
N LYS A 314 -9.77 44.41 10.53
CA LYS A 314 -10.43 43.52 11.50
C LYS A 314 -11.72 44.10 12.09
N ALA A 315 -11.92 45.42 11.99
CA ALA A 315 -13.12 46.09 12.47
C ALA A 315 -14.26 46.10 11.44
N SER A 316 -13.94 45.90 10.15
CA SER A 316 -14.92 45.87 9.06
C SER A 316 -15.54 44.48 8.80
N SER A 317 -15.00 43.40 9.37
CA SER A 317 -15.43 42.02 9.09
C SER A 317 -16.39 41.43 10.15
N SER A 318 -16.95 42.25 11.05
CA SER A 318 -17.74 41.78 12.20
C SER A 318 -19.14 42.42 12.30
N LYS A 319 -19.72 42.88 11.19
CA LYS A 319 -21.04 43.56 11.18
C LYS A 319 -22.01 43.16 10.07
N GLU A 320 -21.78 42.07 9.35
CA GLU A 320 -22.76 41.57 8.37
C GLU A 320 -23.04 40.09 8.66
N ASP A 321 -24.33 39.75 8.70
CA ASP A 321 -24.95 38.42 8.88
C ASP A 321 -25.52 38.06 10.27
N GLU A 322 -26.32 38.96 10.85
CA GLU A 322 -27.51 38.58 11.62
C GLU A 322 -28.74 39.29 11.03
N ASP A 323 -29.44 38.64 10.09
CA ASP A 323 -30.91 38.67 9.96
C ASP A 323 -31.34 38.08 8.60
N ALA A 324 -31.67 36.79 8.56
CA ALA A 324 -32.64 36.27 7.59
C ALA A 324 -33.21 34.89 8.00
N ASN A 325 -34.46 34.96 8.47
CA ASN A 325 -35.55 34.03 8.17
C ASN A 325 -35.74 32.76 9.02
N LYS A 326 -36.60 32.92 10.04
CA LYS A 326 -37.44 31.84 10.58
C LYS A 326 -38.52 31.41 9.56
N SER A 327 -38.85 30.12 9.64
CA SER A 327 -40.09 29.43 9.23
C SER A 327 -40.13 28.69 7.88
N ARG A 328 -40.02 27.35 7.96
CA ARG A 328 -40.96 26.41 7.31
C ARG A 328 -40.93 25.03 7.99
N VAL A 329 -42.12 24.43 8.09
CA VAL A 329 -42.55 23.27 8.88
C VAL A 329 -42.07 21.91 8.32
N GLN A 330 -41.96 20.94 9.24
CA GLN A 330 -41.69 19.49 9.14
C GLN A 330 -42.39 18.71 8.01
N ILE A 331 -41.71 17.67 7.51
CA ILE A 331 -42.30 16.36 7.15
C ILE A 331 -41.32 15.24 7.57
N ASP A 332 -41.85 14.24 8.27
CA ASP A 332 -41.18 13.07 8.85
C ASP A 332 -40.54 12.12 7.83
N GLY A 333 -39.41 11.51 8.25
CA GLY A 333 -38.78 10.36 7.61
C GLY A 333 -37.53 9.95 8.39
N GLU A 334 -37.62 8.89 9.18
CA GLU A 334 -36.53 8.32 9.97
C GLU A 334 -35.35 7.89 9.07
N GLU A 335 -34.22 8.57 9.18
CA GLU A 335 -32.90 8.02 8.86
C GLU A 335 -32.12 7.79 10.18
N PRO A 336 -31.29 6.75 10.28
CA PRO A 336 -30.51 6.48 11.48
C PRO A 336 -29.37 7.51 11.55
N THR A 337 -29.59 8.62 12.24
CA THR A 337 -28.52 9.57 12.56
C THR A 337 -27.68 9.01 13.71
N ASP A 338 -26.36 8.97 13.54
CA ASP A 338 -25.33 8.75 14.59
C ASP A 338 -25.35 9.84 15.71
N ALA A 339 -26.48 10.51 15.92
CA ALA A 339 -26.65 11.58 16.90
C ALA A 339 -26.79 10.97 18.30
N LEU A 340 -25.91 11.38 19.21
CA LEU A 340 -26.00 11.04 20.62
C LEU A 340 -27.32 11.58 21.21
N ASP A 341 -27.99 10.77 22.02
CA ASP A 341 -29.27 11.10 22.65
C ASP A 341 -29.13 12.34 23.55
N LYS A 342 -29.97 13.35 23.30
CA LYS A 342 -29.91 14.65 23.97
C LYS A 342 -30.89 14.66 25.15
N PHE A 343 -30.36 14.53 26.37
CA PHE A 343 -31.15 14.54 27.60
C PHE A 343 -31.59 15.95 27.99
N GLU A 344 -32.80 16.36 27.62
CA GLU A 344 -33.38 17.62 28.10
C GLU A 344 -34.09 17.44 29.46
N PRO A 345 -33.97 18.37 30.42
CA PRO A 345 -34.65 18.27 31.70
C PRO A 345 -36.16 18.37 31.53
N ALA A 346 -36.90 17.38 32.03
CA ALA A 346 -38.37 17.33 31.91
C ALA A 346 -39.11 18.42 32.71
N ALA A 347 -38.43 19.16 33.59
CA ALA A 347 -39.04 20.19 34.44
C ALA A 347 -38.12 21.42 34.63
N PRO A 348 -38.69 22.63 34.79
CA PRO A 348 -37.93 23.85 35.05
C PRO A 348 -37.27 23.76 36.44
N GLY A 349 -35.94 23.69 36.47
CA GLY A 349 -35.12 23.51 37.67
C GLY A 349 -34.40 22.16 37.78
N GLY A 350 -34.48 21.29 36.76
CA GLY A 350 -33.73 20.05 36.69
C GLY A 350 -32.22 20.27 36.50
N ASP A 351 -31.42 19.34 37.03
CA ASP A 351 -29.96 19.36 36.93
C ASP A 351 -29.52 19.20 35.47
N VAL A 352 -28.78 20.18 34.95
CA VAL A 352 -28.29 20.17 33.56
C VAL A 352 -26.98 19.39 33.55
N LEU A 353 -27.08 18.11 33.20
CA LEU A 353 -25.89 17.26 33.06
C LEU A 353 -25.04 17.73 31.87
N PRO A 354 -23.71 17.81 32.02
CA PRO A 354 -22.81 18.08 30.90
C PRO A 354 -23.00 17.03 29.82
N GLN A 355 -23.47 17.44 28.65
CA GLN A 355 -23.63 16.56 27.51
C GLN A 355 -22.34 16.54 26.68
N PRO A 356 -21.96 15.38 26.11
CA PRO A 356 -20.88 15.33 25.15
C PRO A 356 -21.30 16.13 23.90
N GLU A 357 -20.68 17.29 23.69
CA GLU A 357 -20.83 18.06 22.46
C GLU A 357 -20.18 17.27 21.30
N SER A 358 -20.88 17.17 20.17
CA SER A 358 -20.42 16.43 18.97
C SER A 358 -19.21 17.06 18.28
N ASP A 359 -18.78 18.25 18.70
CA ASP A 359 -18.05 19.16 17.82
C ASP A 359 -16.59 19.46 18.24
N SER A 360 -15.97 18.70 19.15
CA SER A 360 -14.58 19.03 19.55
C SER A 360 -13.64 17.90 19.96
N ASN A 361 -14.01 16.62 19.86
CA ASN A 361 -13.04 15.55 20.07
C ASN A 361 -12.43 15.16 18.73
N ASP A 362 -11.43 15.93 18.30
CA ASP A 362 -10.53 15.54 17.21
C ASP A 362 -9.82 14.24 17.66
N PRO A 363 -10.20 13.06 17.15
CA PRO A 363 -9.68 11.79 17.66
C PRO A 363 -8.16 11.72 17.49
N THR A 364 -7.64 12.47 16.52
CA THR A 364 -6.23 12.65 16.18
C THR A 364 -5.37 13.18 17.33
N SER A 365 -5.96 13.89 18.30
CA SER A 365 -5.24 14.51 19.43
C SER A 365 -5.49 13.86 20.78
N LEU A 366 -6.19 12.73 20.81
CA LEU A 366 -6.65 12.07 22.04
C LEU A 366 -5.55 11.83 23.08
N PHE A 367 -4.32 11.53 22.65
CA PHE A 367 -3.19 11.22 23.53
C PHE A 367 -2.04 12.24 23.48
N SER A 368 -2.26 13.43 22.94
CA SER A 368 -1.19 14.41 22.71
C SER A 368 -0.44 14.83 23.98
N ASN A 369 -1.13 14.88 25.12
CA ASN A 369 -0.60 15.31 26.41
C ASN A 369 -0.31 14.14 27.37
N CYS A 370 -0.44 12.90 26.90
CA CYS A 370 -0.22 11.70 27.70
C CYS A 370 1.18 11.13 27.45
N THR A 371 1.82 10.63 28.51
CA THR A 371 3.02 9.80 28.42
C THR A 371 2.65 8.40 28.84
N PHE A 372 2.84 7.43 27.96
CA PHE A 372 2.60 6.03 28.27
C PHE A 372 3.92 5.36 28.65
N PHE A 373 3.85 4.35 29.52
CA PHE A 373 4.97 3.48 29.83
C PHE A 373 4.50 2.05 29.60
N LEU A 374 4.99 1.43 28.54
CA LEU A 374 4.60 0.06 28.19
C LEU A 374 5.44 -0.95 28.97
N SER A 375 4.77 -1.88 29.65
CA SER A 375 5.46 -2.99 30.31
C SER A 375 5.95 -4.02 29.30
N ARG A 376 6.96 -4.82 29.67
CA ARG A 376 7.61 -5.80 28.80
C ARG A 376 6.65 -6.86 28.22
N GLU A 377 5.56 -7.15 28.91
CA GLU A 377 4.57 -8.17 28.51
C GLU A 377 3.62 -7.68 27.42
N THR A 378 3.59 -6.37 27.13
CA THR A 378 2.66 -5.80 26.16
C THR A 378 3.19 -5.90 24.71
N PRO A 379 2.31 -6.13 23.72
CA PRO A 379 2.70 -6.13 22.32
C PRO A 379 3.02 -4.71 21.84
N ARG A 380 4.29 -4.30 22.04
CA ARG A 380 4.79 -2.94 21.77
C ARG A 380 4.41 -2.42 20.39
N ALA A 381 4.72 -3.17 19.32
CA ALA A 381 4.52 -2.72 17.93
C ALA A 381 3.08 -2.28 17.63
N SER A 382 2.10 -3.10 18.04
CA SER A 382 0.69 -2.86 17.75
C SER A 382 0.10 -1.70 18.56
N ILE A 383 0.54 -1.55 19.81
CA ILE A 383 0.09 -0.48 20.71
C ILE A 383 0.78 0.84 20.34
N GLU A 384 2.07 0.80 20.01
CA GLU A 384 2.84 1.97 19.58
C GLU A 384 2.23 2.62 18.34
N LEU A 385 1.80 1.82 17.36
CA LEU A 385 1.07 2.32 16.19
C LEU A 385 -0.19 3.10 16.59
N LEU A 386 -1.01 2.54 17.49
CA LEU A 386 -2.27 3.15 17.94
C LEU A 386 -1.99 4.45 18.71
N LEU A 387 -1.09 4.40 19.69
CA LEU A 387 -0.76 5.57 20.52
C LEU A 387 -0.22 6.72 19.67
N ARG A 388 0.72 6.42 18.75
CA ARG A 388 1.29 7.45 17.86
C ARG A 388 0.26 8.00 16.87
N ALA A 389 -0.60 7.16 16.30
CA ALA A 389 -1.63 7.59 15.35
C ALA A 389 -2.64 8.56 15.97
N PHE A 390 -2.90 8.44 17.27
CA PHE A 390 -3.78 9.34 18.03
C PHE A 390 -3.00 10.41 18.83
N GLY A 391 -1.81 10.77 18.35
CA GLY A 391 -1.09 11.99 18.77
C GLY A 391 -0.09 11.82 19.91
N CYS A 392 0.14 10.61 20.44
CA CYS A 392 1.11 10.40 21.51
C CYS A 392 2.56 10.58 21.03
N LYS A 393 3.33 11.41 21.76
CA LYS A 393 4.74 11.71 21.44
C LYS A 393 5.75 10.88 22.24
N ARG A 394 5.38 10.39 23.43
CA ARG A 394 6.28 9.69 24.38
C ARG A 394 5.63 8.40 24.88
N ILE A 395 6.29 7.26 24.61
CA ILE A 395 5.82 5.89 24.88
C ILE A 395 6.95 5.10 25.54
#